data_AF-A0A6L6VAX9-F1
#
_entry.id   AF-A0A6L6VAX9-F1
#
_cell.length_a   1.000
_cell.length_b   1.000
_cell.length_c   1.000
_cell.angle_alpha   90.00
_cell.angle_beta   90.00
_cell.angle_gamma   90.00
#
_symmetry.space_group_name_H-M   'P 1'
#
loop_
_entity.id
_entity.type
_entity.pdbx_description
1 polymer ?
#
loop_
_entity_poly.entity_id
_entity_poly.type
_entity_poly.pdbx_seq_one_letter_code
_entity_poly.pdbx_strand_id
1 'polypeptide(L)'
;MDELILEKMGGFAGFGGAKSALRSDGVCAVEKLSAGEKQLIEEFFQQSAPQTAAVADGFRYRIVWPSRFGDRSVDVPESLVPDEIKASVKDRLR
;
A
#
# COMPACT_ATOMS: atom_id res chain seq x y z
N MET A 1 1.40 -6.61 -18.84
CA MET A 1 0.60 -7.09 -17.71
C MET A 1 0.65 -5.99 -16.68
N ASP A 2 -0.51 -5.44 -16.31
CA ASP A 2 -0.58 -4.23 -15.51
C ASP A 2 -0.75 -4.63 -14.03
N GLU A 3 0.29 -4.45 -13.25
CA GLU A 3 0.39 -4.95 -11.87
C GLU A 3 0.62 -3.80 -10.91
N LEU A 4 -0.14 -3.80 -9.82
CA LEU A 4 0.00 -2.91 -8.69
C LEU A 4 0.72 -3.66 -7.58
N ILE A 5 1.83 -3.10 -7.12
CA ILE A 5 2.58 -3.65 -5.99
C ILE A 5 2.18 -2.86 -4.75
N LEU A 6 1.85 -3.57 -3.68
CA LEU A 6 1.44 -3.01 -2.41
C LEU A 6 2.32 -3.60 -1.31
N GLU A 7 2.94 -2.75 -0.50
CA GLU A 7 3.68 -3.17 0.69
C GLU A 7 3.04 -2.56 1.94
N LYS A 8 2.61 -3.39 2.88
CA LYS A 8 2.15 -2.94 4.20
C LYS A 8 3.36 -2.67 5.10
N MET A 9 3.42 -1.46 5.64
CA MET A 9 4.52 -0.91 6.44
C MET A 9 3.97 -0.34 7.75
N GLY A 10 4.47 -0.78 8.92
CA GLY A 10 4.09 -0.23 10.22
C GLY A 10 3.16 -1.13 11.03
N GLY A 11 2.67 -0.64 12.18
CA GLY A 11 1.70 -1.35 13.04
C GLY A 11 2.19 -1.91 14.38
N PHE A 12 3.44 -1.67 14.79
CA PHE A 12 3.85 -2.00 16.15
C PHE A 12 4.79 -0.92 16.72
N ALA A 13 4.27 -0.14 17.66
CA ALA A 13 5.09 0.63 18.56
C ALA A 13 6.03 -0.33 19.33
N GLY A 14 7.34 -0.20 19.12
CA GLY A 14 8.34 -0.52 20.14
C GLY A 14 8.62 -1.98 20.56
N PHE A 15 7.90 -3.00 20.10
CA PHE A 15 8.19 -4.41 20.46
C PHE A 15 8.38 -5.31 19.23
N GLY A 16 9.56 -5.24 18.63
CA GLY A 16 9.95 -6.09 17.51
C GLY A 16 11.44 -5.97 17.22
N GLY A 17 12.27 -6.28 18.22
CA GLY A 17 13.73 -6.25 18.06
C GLY A 17 14.16 -7.09 16.85
N ALA A 18 14.96 -6.47 15.97
CA ALA A 18 15.87 -7.03 14.95
C ALA A 18 15.43 -8.21 14.03
N LYS A 19 14.31 -8.90 14.23
CA LYS A 19 14.01 -10.20 13.59
C LYS A 19 12.53 -10.51 13.30
N SER A 20 11.57 -9.65 13.64
CA SER A 20 10.17 -9.88 13.24
C SER A 20 9.89 -9.25 11.88
N ALA A 21 10.40 -9.90 10.83
CA ALA A 21 10.23 -9.51 9.44
C ALA A 21 8.86 -9.97 8.90
N LEU A 22 7.75 -9.53 9.51
CA LEU A 22 6.45 -9.66 8.86
C LEU A 22 6.38 -8.58 7.78
N ARG A 23 6.70 -8.97 6.55
CA ARG A 23 6.57 -8.13 5.37
C ARG A 23 5.30 -8.56 4.66
N SER A 24 4.26 -7.74 4.72
CA SER A 24 3.04 -8.01 3.96
C SER A 24 3.19 -7.38 2.59
N ASP A 25 3.61 -8.17 1.61
CA ASP A 25 3.62 -7.80 0.20
C ASP A 25 2.39 -8.36 -0.52
N GLY A 26 1.78 -7.52 -1.34
CA GLY A 26 0.68 -7.86 -2.24
C GLY A 26 1.03 -7.45 -3.66
N VAL A 27 0.73 -8.32 -4.62
CA VAL A 27 0.69 -7.94 -6.03
C VAL A 27 -0.74 -8.14 -6.50
N CYS A 28 -1.36 -7.05 -6.94
CA CYS A 28 -2.70 -7.06 -7.48
C CYS A 28 -2.64 -6.76 -8.98
N ALA A 29 -3.25 -7.63 -9.80
CA ALA A 29 -3.45 -7.30 -11.20
C ALA A 29 -4.45 -6.15 -11.29
N VAL A 30 -4.07 -5.07 -11.96
CA VAL A 30 -4.94 -3.88 -12.12
C VAL A 30 -6.23 -4.22 -12.85
N GLU A 31 -6.25 -5.30 -13.63
CA GLU A 31 -7.46 -5.85 -14.25
C GLU A 31 -8.52 -6.33 -13.24
N LYS A 32 -8.10 -6.68 -12.02
CA LYS A 32 -9.00 -7.07 -10.91
C LYS A 32 -9.54 -5.88 -10.14
N LEU A 33 -8.94 -4.71 -10.31
CA LEU A 33 -9.40 -3.48 -9.66
C LEU A 33 -10.60 -2.92 -10.42
N SER A 34 -11.60 -2.49 -9.66
CA SER A 34 -12.74 -1.73 -10.14
C SER A 34 -12.32 -0.34 -10.63
N ALA A 35 -13.15 0.28 -11.48
CA ALA A 35 -12.86 1.62 -11.99
C ALA A 35 -12.67 2.67 -10.87
N GLY A 36 -13.44 2.57 -9.79
CA GLY A 36 -13.31 3.46 -8.63
C GLY A 36 -11.99 3.26 -7.86
N GLU A 37 -11.52 2.03 -7.73
CA GLU A 37 -10.24 1.73 -7.08
C GLU A 37 -9.05 2.26 -7.88
N LYS A 38 -9.10 2.09 -9.21
CA LYS A 38 -8.09 2.66 -10.12
C LYS A 38 -8.03 4.18 -9.98
N GLN A 39 -9.18 4.83 -10.01
CA GLN A 39 -9.26 6.28 -9.90
C GLN A 39 -8.70 6.77 -8.54
N LEU A 40 -9.03 6.08 -7.46
CA LEU A 40 -8.54 6.39 -6.11
C LEU A 40 -7.02 6.22 -6.00
N ILE A 41 -6.45 5.17 -6.58
CA ILE A 41 -5.00 5.01 -6.67
C ILE A 41 -4.39 6.12 -7.52
N GLU A 42 -4.94 6.42 -8.70
CA GLU A 42 -4.46 7.53 -9.53
C GLU A 42 -4.48 8.86 -8.76
N GLU A 43 -5.52 9.13 -7.96
CA GLU A 43 -5.60 10.29 -7.09
C GLU A 43 -4.47 10.33 -6.05
N PHE A 44 -4.10 9.20 -5.43
CA PHE A 44 -2.94 9.15 -4.53
C PHE A 44 -1.63 9.51 -5.24
N PHE A 45 -1.45 9.08 -6.49
CA PHE A 45 -0.28 9.43 -7.30
C PHE A 45 -0.30 10.89 -7.78
N GLN A 46 -1.48 11.48 -7.98
CA GLN A 46 -1.63 12.88 -8.35
C GLN A 46 -1.46 13.83 -7.15
N GLN A 47 -1.93 13.43 -5.97
CA GLN A 47 -1.67 14.11 -4.71
C GLN A 47 -0.19 13.95 -4.33
N SER A 48 0.65 14.79 -4.93
CA SER A 48 2.11 14.80 -4.74
C SER A 48 2.56 15.16 -3.31
N ALA A 49 1.63 15.45 -2.41
CA ALA A 49 1.93 15.65 -1.01
C ALA A 49 1.74 14.31 -0.27
N PRO A 50 2.73 13.81 0.47
CA PRO A 50 2.47 12.73 1.42
C PRO A 50 1.33 13.22 2.31
N GLN A 51 0.18 12.54 2.26
CA GLN A 51 -0.88 12.75 3.24
C GLN A 51 -0.33 12.27 4.57
N THR A 52 0.49 13.14 5.16
CA THR A 52 1.15 12.99 6.44
C THR A 52 0.09 13.29 7.48
N ALA A 53 -1.04 12.60 7.42
CA ALA A 53 -1.84 12.37 8.60
C ALA A 53 -0.88 11.60 9.51
N ALA A 54 -0.32 12.31 10.49
CA ALA A 54 0.52 11.76 11.53
C ALA A 54 -0.31 10.80 12.38
N VAL A 55 -0.69 9.66 11.80
CA VAL A 55 -1.23 8.52 12.53
C VAL A 55 0.01 7.87 13.14
N ALA A 56 0.33 8.32 14.35
CA ALA A 56 1.53 7.94 15.10
C ALA A 56 1.65 6.41 15.34
N ASP A 57 0.54 5.68 15.20
CA ASP A 57 0.44 4.26 15.59
C ASP A 57 -0.23 3.36 14.52
N GLY A 58 -0.37 3.82 13.28
CA GLY A 58 -1.09 3.11 12.22
C GLY A 58 -0.21 2.33 11.23
N PHE A 59 -0.79 1.30 10.61
CA PHE A 59 -0.23 0.69 9.41
C PHE A 59 -0.33 1.67 8.22
N ARG A 60 0.67 1.63 7.34
CA ARG A 60 0.74 2.36 6.08
C ARG A 60 0.89 1.35 4.95
N TYR A 61 0.47 1.72 3.76
CA TYR A 61 0.61 0.95 2.55
C TYR A 61 1.41 1.77 1.57
N ARG A 62 2.52 1.21 1.12
CA ARG A 62 3.26 1.74 -0.01
C ARG A 62 2.71 1.12 -1.28
N ILE A 63 2.24 1.96 -2.17
CA ILE A 63 1.68 1.55 -3.45
C ILE A 63 2.68 1.93 -4.54
N VAL A 64 3.02 0.96 -5.39
CA VAL A 64 3.89 1.15 -6.56
C VAL A 64 3.14 0.67 -7.78
N TRP A 65 3.08 1.52 -8.80
CA TRP A 65 2.40 1.20 -10.05
C TRP A 65 3.35 1.34 -11.23
N PRO A 66 4.23 0.35 -11.45
CA PRO A 66 5.30 0.42 -12.46
C PRO A 66 4.78 0.61 -13.88
N SER A 67 3.63 0.01 -14.20
CA SER A 67 3.04 0.12 -15.54
C SER A 67 2.59 1.54 -15.90
N ARG A 68 2.16 2.33 -14.91
CA ARG A 68 1.58 3.68 -15.12
C ARG A 68 2.49 4.82 -14.68
N PHE A 69 3.16 4.66 -13.54
CA PHE A 69 3.97 5.68 -12.88
C PHE A 69 5.45 5.27 -12.72
N GLY A 70 5.87 4.12 -13.27
CA GLY A 70 7.24 3.62 -13.15
C GLY A 70 7.61 3.30 -11.69
N ASP A 71 8.85 3.60 -11.31
CA ASP A 71 9.36 3.37 -9.95
C ASP A 71 8.81 4.34 -8.89
N ARG A 72 7.83 5.19 -9.25
CA ARG A 72 7.19 6.08 -8.30
C ARG A 72 6.38 5.24 -7.31
N SER A 73 6.53 5.56 -6.03
CA SER A 73 5.75 4.99 -4.95
C SER A 73 5.04 6.08 -4.16
N VAL A 74 3.87 5.75 -3.63
CA VAL A 74 3.10 6.61 -2.73
C VAL A 74 2.82 5.87 -1.44
N ASP A 75 3.04 6.55 -0.31
CA ASP A 75 2.75 6.01 1.01
C ASP A 75 1.38 6.53 1.47
N VAL A 76 0.44 5.61 1.66
CA VAL A 76 -0.95 5.89 2.00
C VAL A 76 -1.28 5.23 3.34
N PRO A 77 -1.93 5.91 4.30
CA PRO A 77 -2.37 5.28 5.55
C PRO A 77 -3.43 4.20 5.29
N GLU A 78 -3.43 3.13 6.09
CA GLU A 78 -4.42 2.03 6.00
C GLU A 78 -5.88 2.52 6.00
N SER A 79 -6.16 3.62 6.71
CA SER A 79 -7.49 4.22 6.79
C SER A 79 -8.02 4.77 5.47
N LEU A 80 -7.13 5.09 4.51
CA LEU A 80 -7.50 5.59 3.18
C LEU A 80 -7.47 4.49 2.13
N VAL A 81 -6.90 3.33 2.43
CA VAL A 81 -6.85 2.21 1.49
C VAL A 81 -8.13 1.38 1.59
N PRO A 82 -8.87 1.20 0.48
CA PRO A 82 -10.06 0.34 0.42
C PRO A 82 -9.79 -1.10 0.88
N ASP A 83 -10.80 -1.73 1.49
CA ASP A 83 -10.69 -3.11 1.96
C ASP A 83 -10.41 -4.13 0.85
N GLU A 84 -10.92 -3.97 -0.38
CA GLU A 84 -10.55 -4.84 -1.51
C GLU A 84 -9.05 -4.78 -1.85
N ILE A 85 -8.46 -3.59 -1.82
CA ILE A 85 -7.03 -3.39 -2.05
C ILE A 85 -6.22 -4.00 -0.90
N LYS A 86 -6.65 -3.80 0.35
CA LYS A 86 -6.05 -4.44 1.52
C LYS A 86 -6.17 -5.96 1.46
N ALA A 87 -7.27 -6.51 0.97
CA ALA A 87 -7.49 -7.94 0.79
C ALA A 87 -6.59 -8.55 -0.30
N SER A 88 -6.12 -7.73 -1.25
CA SER A 88 -5.10 -8.15 -2.22
C SER A 88 -3.70 -8.24 -1.60
N VAL A 89 -3.45 -7.54 -0.48
CA VAL A 89 -2.23 -7.72 0.32
C VAL A 89 -2.38 -8.98 1.14
N LYS A 90 -1.58 -10.00 0.81
CA LYS A 90 -1.53 -11.23 1.57
C LYS A 90 -0.39 -11.15 2.55
N ASP A 91 -0.71 -11.22 3.84
CA ASP A 91 0.30 -11.41 4.88
C ASP A 91 1.01 -12.75 4.66
N ARG A 92 2.21 -12.71 4.07
CA ARG A 92 3.10 -13.87 4.01
C ARG A 92 3.99 -13.89 5.25
N LEU A 93 3.67 -14.79 6.18
CA LEU A 93 4.60 -15.22 7.22
C LEU A 93 5.71 -16.05 6.56
N ARG A 94 6.96 -15.69 6.84
CA ARG A 94 8.14 -16.44 6.37
C ARG A 94 8.40 -17.65 7.25
#